data_AF-A0A350NW74-F1
#
_entry.id   AF-A0A350NW74-F1
#
_cell.length_a   1.000
_cell.length_b   1.000
_cell.length_c   1.000
_cell.angle_alpha   90.00
_cell.angle_beta   90.00
_cell.angle_gamma   90.00
#
_symmetry.space_group_name_H-M   'P 1'
#
loop_
_entity.id
_entity.type
_entity.pdbx_description
1 polymer ?
#
loop_
_entity_poly.entity_id
_entity_poly.type
_entity_poly.pdbx_seq_one_letter_code
_entity_poly.pdbx_strand_id
1 'polypeptide(L)'
;MYLMNRFNSSALALFALILLTWTTGCYDAPEFANPTYDCACGTVEFNGGAYPLKMAEAIIPDTTDQLSRTYHIIADLRTPDEVDAHAEAHDLTFYMAFESLDDVVYYIQQDSVTHLVQEINHGDDQFPVRDYICTEGSIIIDPAYAGGTETVSFDVAVREQVNGGLVGFPTSFSGSFTAIIE
;
A
#
# COMPACT_ATOMS: atom_id res chain seq x y z
N MET A 1 51.95 -58.74 -32.52
CA MET A 1 51.82 -57.39 -31.95
C MET A 1 50.41 -56.92 -32.23
N TYR A 2 49.51 -56.95 -31.23
CA TYR A 2 48.50 -55.92 -30.94
C TYR A 2 47.74 -56.36 -29.68
N LEU A 3 47.80 -55.49 -28.68
CA LEU A 3 47.32 -55.69 -27.32
C LEU A 3 45.80 -55.95 -27.30
N MET A 4 45.37 -57.01 -26.63
CA MET A 4 44.00 -57.14 -26.14
C MET A 4 43.82 -56.15 -24.98
N ASN A 5 43.08 -55.08 -25.30
CA ASN A 5 42.69 -54.00 -24.41
C ASN A 5 41.75 -54.54 -23.32
N ARG A 6 42.26 -54.76 -22.10
CA ARG A 6 41.44 -55.07 -20.93
C ARG A 6 40.76 -53.78 -20.48
N PHE A 7 39.61 -53.48 -21.06
CA PHE A 7 38.76 -52.40 -20.57
C PHE A 7 38.21 -52.77 -19.19
N ASN A 8 38.64 -51.98 -18.21
CA ASN A 8 38.44 -52.15 -16.78
C ASN A 8 36.94 -51.96 -16.44
N SER A 9 36.18 -53.05 -16.32
CA SER A 9 34.72 -53.02 -16.05
C SER A 9 34.37 -52.39 -14.69
N SER A 10 35.34 -52.26 -13.78
CA SER A 10 35.15 -51.71 -12.44
C SER A 10 35.05 -50.18 -12.41
N ALA A 11 35.57 -49.47 -13.42
CA ALA A 11 35.58 -48.00 -13.45
C ALA A 11 34.25 -47.41 -13.96
N LEU A 12 33.53 -48.14 -14.81
CA LEU A 12 32.23 -47.73 -15.37
C LEU A 12 31.09 -47.80 -14.33
N ALA A 13 31.14 -48.76 -13.41
CA ALA A 13 30.11 -48.92 -12.37
C ALA A 13 30.16 -47.80 -11.31
N LEU A 14 31.36 -47.31 -10.97
CA LEU A 14 31.55 -46.20 -10.02
C LEU A 14 31.08 -44.86 -10.57
N PHE A 15 31.26 -44.61 -11.87
CA PHE A 15 30.80 -43.38 -12.51
C PHE A 15 29.27 -43.31 -12.63
N ALA A 16 28.61 -44.46 -12.85
CA ALA A 16 27.15 -44.54 -12.90
C ALA A 16 26.48 -44.31 -11.53
N LEU A 17 27.14 -44.68 -10.43
CA LEU A 17 26.60 -44.49 -9.07
C LEU A 17 26.67 -43.02 -8.62
N ILE A 18 27.69 -42.28 -9.06
CA ILE A 18 27.88 -40.85 -8.73
C ILE A 18 26.86 -39.97 -9.47
N LEU A 19 26.41 -40.37 -10.66
CA LEU A 19 25.39 -39.61 -11.43
C LEU A 19 23.98 -39.69 -10.83
N LEU A 20 23.68 -40.71 -10.01
CA LEU A 20 22.34 -40.92 -9.42
C LEU A 20 22.09 -40.10 -8.14
N THR A 21 23.12 -39.52 -7.53
CA THR A 21 22.97 -38.75 -6.28
C THR A 21 22.73 -37.26 -6.51
N TRP A 22 22.68 -36.78 -7.76
CA TRP A 22 22.54 -35.36 -8.10
C TRP A 22 21.11 -34.95 -8.50
N THR A 23 20.12 -35.86 -8.46
CA THR A 23 18.79 -35.61 -9.04
C THR A 23 17.65 -35.45 -8.03
N THR A 24 17.91 -35.40 -6.72
CA THR A 24 16.83 -35.22 -5.72
C THR A 24 17.20 -34.20 -4.67
N GLY A 25 17.38 -32.97 -5.13
CA GLY A 25 17.46 -31.77 -4.29
C GLY A 25 16.37 -30.77 -4.69
N CYS A 26 15.14 -31.23 -4.93
CA CYS A 26 13.99 -30.34 -4.95
C CYS A 26 13.78 -29.87 -3.51
N TYR A 27 14.30 -28.69 -3.20
CA TYR A 27 13.90 -27.96 -2.02
C TYR A 27 12.45 -27.54 -2.26
N ASP A 28 11.50 -28.17 -1.57
CA ASP A 28 10.17 -27.58 -1.40
C ASP A 28 10.39 -26.31 -0.59
N ALA A 29 10.50 -25.19 -1.30
CA ALA A 29 10.35 -23.91 -0.65
C ALA A 29 8.96 -23.92 -0.01
N PRO A 30 8.82 -23.49 1.25
CA PRO A 30 7.50 -23.35 1.84
C PRO A 30 6.64 -22.50 0.90
N GLU A 31 5.36 -22.86 0.75
CA GLU A 31 4.43 -22.03 -0.01
C GLU A 31 4.56 -20.58 0.50
N PHE A 32 4.90 -19.68 -0.42
CA PHE A 32 5.02 -18.26 -0.11
C PHE A 32 3.61 -17.75 0.18
N ALA A 33 3.29 -17.57 1.46
CA ALA A 33 2.07 -16.91 1.88
C ALA A 33 2.29 -15.41 1.79
N ASN A 34 1.49 -14.72 0.98
CA ASN A 34 1.55 -13.28 0.86
C ASN A 34 1.13 -12.65 2.20
N PRO A 35 1.99 -11.86 2.88
CA PRO A 35 1.60 -11.22 4.12
C PRO A 35 0.47 -10.21 3.86
N THR A 36 -0.72 -10.46 4.42
CA THR A 36 -1.78 -9.47 4.51
C THR A 36 -1.41 -8.46 5.59
N TYR A 37 -1.11 -7.22 5.20
CA TYR A 37 -0.84 -6.14 6.14
C TYR A 37 -2.15 -5.44 6.49
N ASP A 38 -2.76 -5.79 7.61
CA ASP A 38 -3.84 -5.02 8.22
C ASP A 38 -3.27 -4.34 9.47
N CYS A 39 -3.17 -3.01 9.44
CA CYS A 39 -2.67 -2.25 10.59
C CYS A 39 -3.67 -2.19 11.74
N ALA A 40 -4.91 -2.66 11.54
CA ALA A 40 -6.08 -2.43 12.41
C ALA A 40 -6.27 -0.94 12.78
N CYS A 41 -5.73 -0.05 11.95
CA CYS A 41 -5.67 1.38 12.19
C CYS A 41 -6.81 2.14 11.51
N GLY A 42 -7.59 1.50 10.64
CA GLY A 42 -8.77 2.13 10.04
C GLY A 42 -9.23 1.48 8.75
N THR A 43 -10.23 2.09 8.13
CA THR A 43 -10.81 1.67 6.85
C THR A 43 -11.15 2.89 6.00
N VAL A 44 -11.10 2.72 4.67
CA VAL A 44 -11.54 3.73 3.70
C VAL A 44 -12.55 3.14 2.74
N GLU A 45 -13.48 3.95 2.26
CA GLU A 45 -14.42 3.62 1.19
C GLU A 45 -14.07 4.43 -0.04
N PHE A 46 -13.85 3.76 -1.17
CA PHE A 46 -13.50 4.40 -2.43
C PHE A 46 -14.15 3.65 -3.60
N ASN A 47 -14.73 4.37 -4.56
CA ASN A 47 -15.42 3.79 -5.72
C ASN A 47 -16.48 2.70 -5.35
N GLY A 48 -17.09 2.81 -4.18
CA GLY A 48 -18.10 1.86 -3.67
C GLY A 48 -17.54 0.57 -3.06
N GLY A 49 -16.21 0.42 -2.98
CA GLY A 49 -15.54 -0.63 -2.20
C GLY A 49 -15.14 -0.12 -0.82
N ALA A 50 -14.95 -1.05 0.13
CA ALA A 50 -14.44 -0.78 1.47
C ALA A 50 -13.12 -1.52 1.67
N TYR A 51 -12.08 -0.79 2.09
CA TYR A 51 -10.71 -1.26 2.11
C TYR A 51 -10.08 -1.02 3.48
N PRO A 52 -9.57 -2.06 4.17
CA PRO A 52 -8.80 -1.87 5.39
C PRO A 52 -7.48 -1.16 5.07
N LEU A 53 -7.04 -0.33 6.01
CA LEU A 53 -5.74 0.32 5.89
C LEU A 53 -4.61 -0.67 6.15
N LYS A 54 -3.55 -0.55 5.35
CA LYS A 54 -2.24 -1.17 5.60
C LYS A 54 -1.37 -0.30 6.51
N MET A 55 -1.62 1.01 6.48
CA MET A 55 -0.84 2.02 7.18
C MET A 55 -1.69 3.26 7.44
N ALA A 56 -1.50 3.85 8.62
CA ALA A 56 -1.87 5.22 8.91
C ALA A 56 -0.77 5.84 9.77
N GLU A 57 -0.16 6.90 9.27
CA GLU A 57 0.91 7.63 9.94
C GLU A 57 0.51 9.09 10.12
N ALA A 58 0.93 9.66 11.23
CA ALA A 58 0.81 11.09 11.51
C ALA A 58 2.19 11.62 11.93
N ILE A 59 2.56 12.77 11.37
CA ILE A 59 3.81 13.46 11.69
C ILE A 59 3.53 14.91 12.06
N ILE A 60 4.38 15.48 12.91
CA ILE A 60 4.41 16.91 13.23
C ILE A 60 5.51 17.54 12.37
N PRO A 61 5.17 18.16 11.21
CA PRO A 61 6.18 18.67 10.29
C PRO A 61 6.91 19.91 10.83
N ASP A 62 6.22 20.79 11.58
CA ASP A 62 6.81 22.00 12.16
C ASP A 62 7.15 21.78 13.64
N THR A 63 8.45 21.71 13.95
CA THR A 63 8.92 21.60 15.34
C THR A 63 8.60 22.80 16.23
N THR A 64 8.18 23.93 15.66
CA THR A 64 7.76 25.14 16.37
C THR A 64 6.25 25.22 16.60
N ASP A 65 5.47 24.46 15.85
CA ASP A 65 4.02 24.32 16.04
C ASP A 65 3.64 22.84 16.24
N GLN A 66 3.36 22.47 17.49
CA GLN A 66 2.95 21.10 17.86
C GLN A 66 1.59 20.70 17.30
N LEU A 67 0.80 21.67 16.81
CA LEU A 67 -0.47 21.44 16.14
C LEU A 67 -0.33 21.35 14.63
N SER A 68 0.86 21.57 14.07
CA SER A 68 1.10 21.20 12.68
C SER A 68 0.90 19.70 12.51
N ARG A 69 0.25 19.29 11.42
CA ARG A 69 -0.08 17.88 11.22
C ARG A 69 -0.04 17.48 9.77
N THR A 70 0.60 16.35 9.50
CA THR A 70 0.53 15.67 8.21
C THR A 70 0.14 14.22 8.46
N TYR A 71 -0.83 13.74 7.69
CA TYR A 71 -1.28 12.36 7.68
C TYR A 71 -0.97 11.70 6.36
N HIS A 72 -0.63 10.42 6.43
CA HIS A 72 -0.47 9.57 5.27
C HIS A 72 -1.09 8.20 5.56
N ILE A 73 -2.08 7.83 4.75
CA ILE A 73 -2.73 6.52 4.85
C ILE A 73 -2.60 5.75 3.54
N ILE A 74 -2.57 4.42 3.65
CA ILE A 74 -2.44 3.51 2.50
C ILE A 74 -3.41 2.35 2.67
N ALA A 75 -4.19 2.05 1.62
CA ALA A 75 -5.07 0.89 1.52
C ALA A 75 -4.69 -0.01 0.32
N ASP A 76 -4.89 -1.32 0.44
CA ASP A 76 -4.89 -2.22 -0.73
C ASP A 76 -6.25 -2.17 -1.41
N LEU A 77 -6.28 -1.94 -2.71
CA LEU A 77 -7.51 -2.03 -3.51
C LEU A 77 -7.75 -3.43 -4.07
N ARG A 78 -6.77 -4.35 -3.95
CA ARG A 78 -6.93 -5.73 -4.39
C ARG A 78 -7.92 -6.50 -3.52
N THR A 79 -8.69 -7.35 -4.16
CA THR A 79 -9.51 -8.37 -3.50
C THR A 79 -8.65 -9.47 -2.87
N PRO A 80 -9.17 -10.24 -1.89
CA PRO A 80 -8.44 -11.37 -1.32
C PRO A 80 -7.97 -12.38 -2.38
N ASP A 81 -8.81 -12.67 -3.37
CA ASP A 81 -8.48 -13.61 -4.46
C ASP A 81 -7.33 -13.08 -5.33
N GLU A 82 -7.26 -11.76 -5.57
CA GLU A 82 -6.16 -11.14 -6.31
C GLU A 82 -4.84 -11.15 -5.51
N VAL A 83 -4.92 -10.93 -4.20
CA VAL A 83 -3.76 -11.04 -3.30
C VAL A 83 -3.23 -12.48 -3.29
N ASP A 84 -4.11 -13.47 -3.22
CA ASP A 84 -3.77 -14.91 -3.27
C ASP A 84 -3.25 -15.33 -4.65
N ALA A 85 -3.77 -14.75 -5.72
CA ALA A 85 -3.32 -14.97 -7.08
C ALA A 85 -2.01 -14.23 -7.43
N HIS A 86 -1.43 -13.48 -6.48
CA HIS A 86 -0.22 -12.69 -6.68
C HIS A 86 -0.37 -11.65 -7.80
N ALA A 87 -1.54 -11.02 -7.89
CA ALA A 87 -1.74 -9.89 -8.78
C ALA A 87 -0.82 -8.72 -8.40
N GLU A 88 -0.43 -7.96 -9.41
CA GLU A 88 0.37 -6.73 -9.25
C GLU A 88 -0.28 -5.79 -8.23
N ALA A 89 0.54 -5.05 -7.48
CA ALA A 89 0.06 -4.20 -6.40
C ALA A 89 -0.89 -3.10 -6.90
N HIS A 90 -1.96 -2.86 -6.16
CA HIS A 90 -2.94 -1.83 -6.44
C HIS A 90 -3.29 -1.13 -5.14
N ASP A 91 -2.70 0.05 -4.93
CA ASP A 91 -2.79 0.77 -3.67
C ASP A 91 -3.55 2.10 -3.85
N LEU A 92 -4.23 2.51 -2.79
CA LEU A 92 -4.80 3.85 -2.64
C LEU A 92 -4.07 4.57 -1.52
N THR A 93 -3.50 5.74 -1.82
CA THR A 93 -2.87 6.59 -0.81
C THR A 93 -3.69 7.86 -0.61
N PHE A 94 -3.70 8.37 0.61
CA PHE A 94 -4.24 9.69 0.89
C PHE A 94 -3.30 10.46 1.80
N TYR A 95 -2.81 11.57 1.27
CA TYR A 95 -1.99 12.55 1.94
C TYR A 95 -2.84 13.75 2.32
N MET A 96 -2.70 14.20 3.57
CA MET A 96 -3.34 15.40 4.08
C MET A 96 -2.35 16.17 4.94
N ALA A 97 -2.25 17.48 4.76
CA ALA A 97 -1.40 18.34 5.57
C ALA A 97 -2.11 19.63 5.97
N PHE A 98 -1.90 19.98 7.23
CA PHE A 98 -2.49 21.09 7.94
C PHE A 98 -1.35 21.92 8.52
N GLU A 99 -1.36 23.24 8.25
CA GLU A 99 -0.36 24.15 8.81
C GLU A 99 -0.43 24.16 10.34
N SER A 100 -1.64 24.21 10.89
CA SER A 100 -1.93 24.11 12.31
C SER A 100 -3.34 23.55 12.50
N LEU A 101 -3.55 22.73 13.53
CA LEU A 101 -4.87 22.23 13.88
C LEU A 101 -5.60 23.21 14.82
N ASP A 102 -6.27 24.20 14.24
CA ASP A 102 -7.01 25.25 14.95
C ASP A 102 -8.52 25.01 15.08
N ASP A 103 -9.07 24.07 14.31
CA ASP A 103 -10.45 23.59 14.39
C ASP A 103 -10.50 22.05 14.53
N VAL A 104 -11.70 21.53 14.79
CA VAL A 104 -12.02 20.10 14.81
C VAL A 104 -12.52 19.64 13.44
N VAL A 105 -13.16 20.53 12.67
CA VAL A 105 -13.76 20.21 11.37
C VAL A 105 -13.17 21.12 10.29
N TYR A 106 -12.56 20.51 9.29
CA TYR A 106 -11.97 21.20 8.14
C TYR A 106 -12.78 20.91 6.89
N TYR A 107 -13.37 21.94 6.29
CA TYR A 107 -14.11 21.85 5.04
C TYR A 107 -13.17 22.12 3.86
N ILE A 108 -13.13 21.18 2.91
CA ILE A 108 -12.26 21.23 1.73
C ILE A 108 -12.34 22.54 0.93
N GLN A 109 -13.49 23.22 0.97
CA GLN A 109 -13.74 24.46 0.21
C GLN A 109 -13.42 25.74 0.98
N GLN A 110 -13.24 25.66 2.30
CA GLN A 110 -13.11 26.83 3.18
C GLN A 110 -11.74 26.90 3.81
N ASP A 111 -11.17 25.74 4.15
CA ASP A 111 -9.94 25.63 4.90
C ASP A 111 -8.76 25.30 3.98
N SER A 112 -7.58 25.79 4.36
CA SER A 112 -6.34 25.57 3.64
C SER A 112 -5.76 24.19 3.97
N VAL A 113 -6.44 23.13 3.51
CA VAL A 113 -5.95 21.75 3.64
C VAL A 113 -5.17 21.37 2.38
N THR A 114 -3.90 21.03 2.53
CA THR A 114 -3.14 20.42 1.42
C THR A 114 -3.50 18.95 1.35
N HIS A 115 -3.96 18.45 0.21
CA HIS A 115 -4.39 17.07 0.10
C HIS A 115 -4.13 16.46 -1.29
N LEU A 116 -3.86 15.16 -1.31
CA LEU A 116 -3.69 14.40 -2.55
C LEU A 116 -4.10 12.96 -2.30
N VAL A 117 -5.01 12.45 -3.13
CA VAL A 117 -5.36 11.03 -3.18
C VAL A 117 -4.71 10.44 -4.42
N GLN A 118 -4.01 9.31 -4.31
CA GLN A 118 -3.42 8.65 -5.46
C GLN A 118 -3.85 7.19 -5.52
N GLU A 119 -4.34 6.78 -6.67
CA GLU A 119 -4.51 5.37 -7.00
C GLU A 119 -3.29 4.92 -7.79
N ILE A 120 -2.55 3.95 -7.26
CA ILE A 120 -1.33 3.42 -7.84
C ILE A 120 -1.59 1.96 -8.21
N ASN A 121 -1.77 1.69 -9.51
CA ASN A 121 -2.03 0.36 -10.04
C ASN A 121 -0.83 -0.13 -10.87
N HIS A 122 -0.02 -1.01 -10.27
CA HIS A 122 1.14 -1.59 -10.94
C HIS A 122 0.78 -2.58 -12.05
N GLY A 123 -0.48 -3.01 -12.15
CA GLY A 123 -0.99 -3.83 -13.25
C GLY A 123 -1.48 -3.02 -14.45
N ASP A 124 -1.59 -1.70 -14.36
CA ASP A 124 -1.98 -0.82 -15.49
C ASP A 124 -0.73 -0.25 -16.16
N ASP A 125 -0.33 -0.84 -17.29
CA ASP A 125 0.84 -0.41 -18.06
C ASP A 125 0.69 0.98 -18.70
N GLN A 126 -0.53 1.50 -18.82
CA GLN A 126 -0.81 2.74 -19.55
C GLN A 126 -0.98 3.92 -18.60
N PHE A 127 -1.69 3.72 -17.49
CA PHE A 127 -1.98 4.74 -16.48
C PHE A 127 -1.76 4.17 -15.06
N PRO A 128 -0.51 3.87 -14.69
CA PRO A 128 -0.21 3.22 -13.41
C PRO A 128 -0.47 4.12 -12.19
N VAL A 129 -0.61 5.43 -12.39
CA VAL A 129 -0.90 6.39 -11.31
C VAL A 129 -2.01 7.32 -11.76
N ARG A 130 -3.02 7.48 -10.91
CA ARG A 130 -4.11 8.44 -11.07
C ARG A 130 -4.18 9.32 -9.84
N ASP A 131 -4.06 10.62 -10.06
CA ASP A 131 -4.13 11.61 -8.99
C ASP A 131 -5.56 12.12 -8.87
N TYR A 132 -6.05 12.22 -7.65
CA TYR A 132 -7.35 12.80 -7.33
C TYR A 132 -7.20 13.91 -6.29
N ILE A 133 -8.02 14.93 -6.45
CA ILE A 133 -8.06 16.10 -5.57
C ILE A 133 -9.44 16.16 -4.93
N CYS A 134 -9.50 16.40 -3.62
CA CYS A 134 -10.75 16.63 -2.91
C CYS A 134 -11.39 17.94 -3.40
N THR A 135 -12.70 17.94 -3.59
CA THR A 135 -13.45 19.08 -4.16
C THR A 135 -14.56 19.62 -3.26
N GLU A 136 -15.05 18.78 -2.34
CA GLU A 136 -16.04 19.12 -1.33
C GLU A 136 -16.01 18.09 -0.20
N GLY A 137 -16.72 18.38 0.89
CA GLY A 137 -16.79 17.56 2.08
C GLY A 137 -15.93 18.09 3.22
N SER A 138 -15.67 17.23 4.20
CA SER A 138 -14.99 17.61 5.44
C SER A 138 -14.08 16.52 5.99
N ILE A 139 -13.08 16.96 6.73
CA ILE A 139 -12.18 16.12 7.53
C ILE A 139 -12.40 16.53 8.99
N ILE A 140 -12.63 15.55 9.86
CA ILE A 140 -12.85 15.72 11.29
C ILE A 140 -11.66 15.10 12.02
N ILE A 141 -11.03 15.88 12.89
CA ILE A 141 -9.84 15.47 13.63
C ILE A 141 -10.13 15.62 15.11
N ASP A 142 -9.89 14.56 15.89
CA ASP A 142 -9.84 14.59 17.36
C ASP A 142 -8.38 14.62 17.82
N PRO A 143 -7.77 15.82 17.95
CA PRO A 143 -6.33 15.97 18.03
C PRO A 143 -5.74 15.52 19.36
N ALA A 144 -4.62 14.81 19.30
CA ALA A 144 -3.80 14.47 20.45
C ALA A 144 -2.85 15.63 20.80
N TYR A 145 -3.31 16.57 21.63
CA TYR A 145 -2.56 17.78 22.02
C TYR A 145 -1.24 17.54 22.77
N ALA A 146 -1.07 16.38 23.41
CA ALA A 146 0.07 16.06 24.26
C ALA A 146 0.74 14.73 23.85
N GLY A 147 0.56 14.33 22.58
CA GLY A 147 0.91 13.00 22.09
C GLY A 147 -0.16 11.95 22.42
N GLY A 148 -0.03 10.77 21.82
CA GLY A 148 -0.95 9.64 21.97
C GLY A 148 -1.77 9.36 20.71
N THR A 149 -2.90 8.69 20.88
CA THR A 149 -3.77 8.30 19.76
C THR A 149 -4.63 9.46 19.32
N GLU A 150 -4.59 9.76 18.03
CA GLU A 150 -5.39 10.75 17.34
C GLU A 150 -6.34 10.05 16.38
N THR A 151 -7.61 10.46 16.35
CA THR A 151 -8.61 9.87 15.45
C THR A 151 -8.95 10.87 14.35
N VAL A 152 -8.96 10.40 13.11
CA VAL A 152 -9.33 11.18 11.93
C VAL A 152 -10.45 10.47 11.21
N SER A 153 -11.48 11.22 10.82
CA SER A 153 -12.55 10.75 9.96
C SER A 153 -12.76 11.73 8.82
N PHE A 154 -13.08 11.25 7.63
CA PHE A 154 -13.33 12.12 6.49
C PHE A 154 -14.48 11.60 5.64
N ASP A 155 -15.19 12.52 5.02
CA ASP A 155 -16.19 12.27 4.00
C ASP A 155 -16.06 13.38 2.97
N VAL A 156 -15.45 13.05 1.83
CA VAL A 156 -15.09 14.00 0.77
C VAL A 156 -15.49 13.47 -0.60
N ALA A 157 -15.71 14.39 -1.53
CA ALA A 157 -15.80 14.03 -2.95
C ALA A 157 -14.50 14.37 -3.66
N VAL A 158 -13.93 13.40 -4.37
CA VAL A 158 -12.69 13.55 -5.12
C VAL A 158 -12.94 13.54 -6.62
N ARG A 159 -12.07 14.21 -7.37
CA ARG A 159 -12.07 14.19 -8.83
C ARG A 159 -10.66 13.97 -9.36
N GLU A 160 -10.55 13.17 -10.40
CA GLU A 160 -9.27 12.88 -11.07
C GLU A 160 -8.70 14.18 -11.65
N GLN A 161 -7.40 14.39 -11.47
CA GLN A 161 -6.66 15.50 -12.00
C GLN A 161 -5.73 15.03 -13.12
N VAL A 162 -5.89 15.60 -14.31
CA VAL A 162 -5.06 15.29 -15.48
C VAL A 162 -4.50 16.61 -16.04
N ASN A 163 -3.17 16.73 -16.09
CA ASN A 163 -2.48 17.94 -16.54
C ASN A 163 -2.96 19.23 -15.84
N GLY A 164 -3.27 19.13 -14.54
CA GLY A 164 -3.77 20.23 -13.72
C GLY A 164 -5.28 20.52 -13.83
N GLY A 165 -6.00 19.87 -14.76
CA GLY A 165 -7.45 20.01 -14.90
C GLY A 165 -8.23 18.87 -14.24
N LEU A 166 -9.39 19.19 -13.65
CA LEU A 166 -10.27 18.18 -13.06
C LEU A 166 -11.14 17.52 -14.14
N VAL A 167 -11.08 16.20 -14.24
CA VAL A 167 -11.83 15.38 -15.19
C VAL A 167 -12.79 14.44 -14.47
N GLY A 168 -13.68 13.80 -15.22
CA GLY A 168 -14.67 12.86 -14.67
C GLY A 168 -15.72 13.51 -13.75
N PHE A 169 -16.56 12.64 -13.18
CA PHE A 169 -17.54 12.99 -12.16
C PHE A 169 -16.92 12.92 -10.76
N PRO A 170 -17.46 13.66 -9.78
CA PRO A 170 -17.09 13.46 -8.38
C PRO A 170 -17.34 12.02 -7.92
N THR A 171 -16.35 11.45 -7.24
CA THR A 171 -16.41 10.14 -6.60
C THR A 171 -16.38 10.33 -5.10
N SER A 172 -17.26 9.63 -4.37
CA SER A 172 -17.23 9.61 -2.91
C SER A 172 -15.98 8.89 -2.40
N PHE A 173 -15.30 9.51 -1.46
CA PHE A 173 -14.16 8.97 -0.75
C PHE A 173 -14.29 9.31 0.73
N SER A 174 -14.46 8.28 1.56
CA SER A 174 -14.68 8.45 3.00
C SER A 174 -13.84 7.46 3.78
N GLY A 175 -13.72 7.66 5.08
CA GLY A 175 -12.98 6.73 5.92
C GLY A 175 -12.76 7.24 7.32
N SER A 176 -12.17 6.38 8.15
CA SER A 176 -11.72 6.74 9.48
C SER A 176 -10.50 5.93 9.86
N PHE A 177 -9.56 6.57 10.55
CA PHE A 177 -8.37 5.92 11.06
C PHE A 177 -7.89 6.51 12.39
N THR A 178 -7.01 5.77 13.05
CA THR A 178 -6.25 6.22 14.20
C THR A 178 -4.77 6.28 13.84
N ALA A 179 -4.09 7.31 14.31
CA ALA A 179 -2.65 7.47 14.19
C ALA A 179 -2.04 7.79 15.56
N ILE A 180 -0.75 7.53 15.71
CA ILE A 180 -0.01 7.83 16.94
C ILE A 180 0.82 9.09 16.73
N ILE A 181 0.65 10.05 17.64
CA ILE A 181 1.47 11.25 17.75
C ILE A 181 2.54 10.99 18.81
N GLU A 182 3.81 11.10 18.40
CA GLU A 182 4.98 10.92 19.27
C GLU A 182 5.33 12.15 20.12
#